data_AF-A0A7R8VXY9-F1
#
_entry.id   AF-A0A7R8VXY9-F1
#
_cell.length_a   1.000
_cell.length_b   1.000
_cell.length_c   1.000
_cell.angle_alpha   90.00
_cell.angle_beta   90.00
_cell.angle_gamma   90.00
#
_symmetry.space_group_name_H-M   'P 1'
#
loop_
_entity.id
_entity.type
_entity.pdbx_description
1 polymer ?
#
loop_
_entity_poly.entity_id
_entity_poly.type
_entity_poly.pdbx_seq_one_letter_code
_entity_poly.pdbx_strand_id
1 'polypeptide(L)'
;MEHTLIKVSGVPSFRGHGNNVVRLQVQNLYDITIFENNLFMTSWRNQSIIRLDKYQSDDHETVANFSRPFAIHVYHRQRQPDVWHPCKEHNGLCDHICIPAWKRNVSVVQCLCQAGYRLSRGGQCL
;
A
#
# COMPACT_ATOMS: atom_id res chain seq x y z
N MET A 1 -16.97 -23.98 -0.41
CA MET A 1 -15.78 -23.98 -1.28
C MET A 1 -16.00 -22.91 -2.33
N GLU A 2 -15.39 -21.74 -2.14
CA GLU A 2 -15.34 -20.71 -3.19
C GLU A 2 -14.06 -19.90 -3.00
N HIS A 3 -13.54 -19.36 -4.09
CA HIS A 3 -12.10 -19.26 -4.29
C HIS A 3 -11.40 -18.20 -3.43
N THR A 4 -10.18 -18.52 -3.02
CA THR A 4 -9.25 -17.59 -2.35
C THR A 4 -8.94 -16.41 -3.28
N LEU A 5 -9.69 -15.31 -3.15
CA LEU A 5 -9.41 -14.05 -3.82
C LEU A 5 -8.22 -13.36 -3.15
N ILE A 6 -7.02 -13.87 -3.43
CA ILE A 6 -5.78 -13.31 -2.90
C ILE A 6 -5.47 -12.04 -3.66
N LYS A 7 -6.01 -10.96 -3.12
CA LYS A 7 -5.48 -9.61 -3.28
C LYS A 7 -5.08 -9.29 -1.83
N VAL A 8 -3.77 -9.09 -1.54
CA VAL A 8 -3.19 -8.92 -0.18
C VAL A 8 -2.33 -7.63 -0.09
N SER A 9 -2.04 -6.94 1.03
CA SER A 9 -1.20 -5.71 1.22
C SER A 9 -1.13 -5.32 2.69
N GLY A 10 -0.16 -4.46 3.10
CA GLY A 10 0.08 -3.98 4.49
C GLY A 10 0.67 -2.58 4.61
N VAL A 11 0.75 -2.01 5.83
CA VAL A 11 1.49 -0.75 6.10
C VAL A 11 2.84 -1.10 6.73
N PRO A 12 3.97 -0.90 6.05
CA PRO A 12 5.29 -1.14 6.63
C PRO A 12 5.71 -0.01 7.59
N SER A 13 6.73 -0.26 8.42
CA SER A 13 7.47 0.81 9.09
C SER A 13 8.30 1.56 8.04
N PHE A 14 8.06 2.86 7.88
CA PHE A 14 8.77 3.70 6.91
C PHE A 14 10.08 4.30 7.43
N ARG A 15 10.41 4.08 8.72
CA ARG A 15 11.72 4.48 9.28
C ARG A 15 12.73 3.39 8.91
N GLY A 16 13.56 3.64 7.90
CA GLY A 16 14.55 2.69 7.35
C GLY A 16 15.72 2.36 8.28
N HIS A 17 15.43 1.81 9.46
CA HIS A 17 16.38 1.31 10.44
C HIS A 17 15.97 -0.12 10.83
N GLY A 18 16.94 -1.03 10.94
CA GLY A 18 16.67 -2.45 11.22
C GLY A 18 16.18 -3.23 9.99
N ASN A 19 16.92 -3.17 8.88
CA ASN A 19 16.55 -3.86 7.65
C ASN A 19 16.71 -5.38 7.80
N ASN A 20 15.59 -6.11 7.84
CA ASN A 20 15.58 -7.58 7.76
C ASN A 20 15.58 -8.02 6.29
N VAL A 21 16.43 -8.98 5.93
CA VAL A 21 16.54 -9.50 4.56
C VAL A 21 15.85 -10.85 4.45
N VAL A 22 14.65 -10.85 3.88
CA VAL A 22 13.91 -12.06 3.49
C VAL A 22 14.52 -12.60 2.18
N ARG A 23 14.90 -13.88 2.14
CA ARG A 23 15.46 -14.51 0.94
C ARG A 23 14.49 -15.57 0.41
N LEU A 24 13.97 -15.35 -0.80
CA LEU A 24 13.20 -16.33 -1.55
C LEU A 24 13.72 -16.42 -2.99
N GLN A 25 13.87 -17.64 -3.50
CA GLN A 25 14.19 -17.86 -4.91
C GLN A 25 12.93 -17.82 -5.79
N VAL A 26 12.41 -16.61 -5.99
CA VAL A 26 11.29 -16.34 -6.91
C VAL A 26 11.81 -15.76 -8.23
N GLN A 27 11.12 -16.00 -9.34
CA GLN A 27 11.49 -15.48 -10.65
C GLN A 27 10.32 -14.81 -11.34
N ASN A 28 10.58 -13.65 -11.95
CA ASN A 28 9.56 -12.79 -12.52
C ASN A 28 8.47 -12.46 -11.48
N LEU A 29 8.90 -11.82 -10.38
CA LEU A 29 8.00 -11.24 -9.38
C LEU A 29 7.46 -9.90 -9.90
N TYR A 30 6.15 -9.69 -9.79
CA TYR A 30 5.50 -8.47 -10.31
C TYR A 30 4.99 -7.54 -9.22
N ASP A 31 4.42 -8.09 -8.16
CA ASP A 31 3.87 -7.30 -7.05
C ASP A 31 3.99 -8.10 -5.74
N ILE A 32 4.21 -7.39 -4.62
CA ILE A 32 4.52 -7.93 -3.30
C ILE A 32 3.80 -7.15 -2.21
N THR A 33 3.33 -7.87 -1.21
CA THR A 33 2.22 -7.36 -0.43
C THR A 33 2.03 -8.16 0.88
N ILE A 34 1.56 -7.55 1.97
CA ILE A 34 1.78 -8.09 3.33
C ILE A 34 0.55 -8.05 4.25
N PHE A 35 0.08 -9.18 4.78
CA PHE A 35 -1.00 -9.20 5.77
C PHE A 35 -0.64 -10.06 6.98
N GLU A 36 -0.91 -9.55 8.19
CA GLU A 36 -0.48 -10.17 9.45
C GLU A 36 1.04 -10.48 9.42
N ASN A 37 1.43 -11.74 9.55
CA ASN A 37 2.81 -12.20 9.43
C ASN A 37 3.21 -12.65 8.02
N ASN A 38 2.32 -12.56 7.04
CA ASN A 38 2.48 -13.21 5.76
C ASN A 38 2.81 -12.21 4.64
N LEU A 39 3.86 -12.50 3.88
CA LEU A 39 4.10 -11.89 2.57
C LEU A 39 3.39 -12.72 1.50
N PHE A 40 2.77 -12.05 0.53
CA PHE A 40 2.16 -12.64 -0.64
C PHE A 40 2.73 -11.98 -1.89
N MET A 41 2.97 -12.76 -2.95
CA MET A 41 3.69 -12.31 -4.14
C MET A 41 3.15 -12.97 -5.40
N THR A 42 3.17 -12.24 -6.52
CA THR A 42 2.78 -12.75 -7.84
C THR A 42 4.03 -13.18 -8.63
N SER A 43 4.04 -14.42 -9.17
CA SER A 43 5.14 -14.95 -9.99
C SER A 43 4.63 -15.47 -11.34
N TRP A 44 5.22 -15.02 -12.46
CA TRP A 44 4.91 -15.60 -13.79
C TRP A 44 5.63 -16.91 -14.03
N ARG A 45 6.87 -17.11 -13.54
CA ARG A 45 7.58 -18.38 -13.80
C ARG A 45 6.93 -19.54 -13.04
N ASN A 46 6.44 -19.29 -11.83
CA ASN A 46 5.70 -20.26 -11.04
C ASN A 46 4.22 -20.35 -11.44
N GLN A 47 3.74 -19.42 -12.28
CA GLN A 47 2.33 -19.26 -12.64
C GLN A 47 1.41 -19.28 -11.41
N SER A 48 1.79 -18.53 -10.37
CA SER A 48 1.13 -18.63 -9.06
C SER A 48 1.26 -17.39 -8.19
N ILE A 49 0.40 -17.37 -7.16
CA ILE A 49 0.51 -16.49 -6.01
C ILE A 49 1.15 -17.31 -4.88
N ILE A 50 2.30 -16.82 -4.41
CA ILE A 50 3.12 -17.44 -3.37
C ILE A 50 2.88 -16.71 -2.05
N ARG A 51 2.83 -17.44 -0.93
CA ARG A 51 2.85 -16.91 0.43
C ARG A 51 4.04 -17.46 1.22
N LEU A 52 4.61 -16.63 2.09
CA LEU A 52 5.58 -17.03 3.12
C LEU A 52 5.40 -16.20 4.40
N ASP A 53 6.03 -16.62 5.49
CA ASP A 53 6.15 -15.78 6.68
C ASP A 53 7.20 -14.66 6.45
N LYS A 54 6.92 -13.45 6.94
CA LYS A 54 7.76 -12.25 6.77
C LYS A 54 8.98 -12.22 7.70
N TYR A 55 8.98 -13.07 8.73
CA TYR A 55 10.07 -13.25 9.70
C TYR A 55 10.85 -14.53 9.43
N GLN A 56 10.20 -15.58 8.91
CA GLN A 56 10.84 -16.85 8.54
C GLN A 56 10.69 -17.16 7.04
N SER A 57 11.80 -17.11 6.30
CA SER A 57 11.82 -17.32 4.84
C SER A 57 12.24 -18.74 4.42
N ASP A 58 12.24 -19.70 5.34
CA ASP A 58 12.72 -21.07 5.07
C ASP A 58 11.75 -21.87 4.20
N ASP A 59 10.46 -21.53 4.23
CA ASP A 59 9.41 -22.22 3.49
C ASP A 59 8.40 -21.24 2.87
N HIS A 60 7.71 -21.67 1.81
CA HIS A 60 6.70 -20.90 1.10
C HIS A 60 5.65 -21.81 0.46
N GLU A 61 4.39 -21.39 0.52
CA GLU A 61 3.26 -22.13 -0.07
C GLU A 61 2.77 -21.46 -1.36
N THR A 62 2.27 -22.27 -2.30
CA THR A 62 1.48 -21.77 -3.43
C THR A 62 0.02 -21.72 -3.02
N VAL A 63 -0.55 -20.52 -2.97
CA VAL A 63 -1.91 -20.29 -2.45
C VAL A 63 -2.95 -20.34 -3.58
N ALA A 64 -2.56 -19.98 -4.80
CA ALA A 64 -3.40 -20.09 -6.00
C ALA A 64 -2.56 -20.09 -7.28
N ASN A 65 -3.00 -20.81 -8.32
CA ASN A 65 -2.36 -20.83 -9.63
C ASN A 65 -3.04 -19.84 -10.59
N PHE A 66 -2.24 -19.05 -11.29
CA PHE A 66 -2.67 -18.07 -12.30
C PHE A 66 -1.63 -18.04 -13.43
N SER A 67 -2.05 -18.13 -14.68
CA SER A 67 -1.11 -18.18 -15.82
C SER A 67 -0.21 -16.94 -15.94
N ARG A 68 -0.68 -15.77 -15.50
CA ARG A 68 0.04 -14.49 -15.59
C ARG A 68 -0.44 -13.46 -14.55
N PRO A 69 -0.17 -13.65 -13.25
CA PRO A 69 -0.61 -12.73 -12.20
C PRO A 69 0.23 -11.44 -12.23
N PHE A 70 -0.44 -10.29 -12.13
CA PHE A 70 0.21 -8.97 -12.08
C PHE A 70 0.14 -8.38 -10.66
N ALA A 71 -0.94 -7.65 -10.34
CA ALA A 71 -1.07 -6.87 -9.11
C ALA A 71 -1.89 -7.57 -8.00
N ILE A 72 -1.57 -7.29 -6.72
CA ILE A 72 -2.07 -7.97 -5.52
C ILE A 72 -2.21 -6.99 -4.31
N HIS A 73 -3.43 -6.80 -3.77
CA HIS A 73 -3.81 -5.76 -2.76
C HIS A 73 -4.86 -6.19 -1.68
N VAL A 74 -4.61 -6.09 -0.34
CA VAL A 74 -5.54 -6.64 0.71
C VAL A 74 -6.84 -5.88 0.67
N TYR A 75 -7.92 -6.64 0.61
CA TYR A 75 -9.22 -6.16 1.02
C TYR A 75 -9.57 -6.63 2.45
N HIS A 76 -9.27 -5.81 3.45
CA HIS A 76 -9.59 -6.07 4.87
C HIS A 76 -9.69 -4.76 5.66
N ARG A 77 -10.58 -4.70 6.67
CA ARG A 77 -10.81 -3.46 7.42
C ARG A 77 -9.59 -2.97 8.21
N GLN A 78 -8.82 -3.88 8.81
CA GLN A 78 -7.60 -3.52 9.56
C GLN A 78 -6.52 -2.86 8.69
N ARG A 79 -6.66 -2.92 7.36
CA ARG A 79 -5.71 -2.30 6.41
C ARG A 79 -5.97 -0.86 6.07
N GLN A 80 -7.21 -0.43 6.29
CA GLN A 80 -7.68 0.94 6.12
C GLN A 80 -8.30 1.36 7.45
N PRO A 81 -7.49 1.51 8.53
CA PRO A 81 -8.01 1.96 9.81
C PRO A 81 -8.66 3.34 9.64
N ASP A 82 -9.88 3.51 10.15
CA ASP A 82 -10.52 4.83 10.16
C ASP A 82 -9.77 5.70 11.16
N VAL A 83 -9.00 6.64 10.63
CA VAL A 83 -8.21 7.61 11.37
C VAL A 83 -8.64 9.00 10.94
N TRP A 84 -8.50 9.97 11.85
CA TRP A 84 -8.77 11.36 11.49
C TRP A 84 -7.85 11.80 10.35
N HIS A 85 -8.44 12.33 9.28
CA HIS A 85 -7.75 12.80 8.10
C HIS A 85 -8.02 14.30 7.92
N PRO A 86 -6.98 15.15 7.75
CA PRO A 86 -7.14 16.61 7.79
C PRO A 86 -8.02 17.17 6.66
N CYS A 87 -8.18 16.43 5.56
CA CYS A 87 -9.05 16.79 4.44
C CYS A 87 -10.48 16.23 4.53
N LYS A 88 -10.83 15.46 5.58
CA LYS A 88 -12.13 14.77 5.69
C LYS A 88 -13.30 15.76 5.75
N GLU A 89 -13.10 16.86 6.46
CA GLU A 89 -14.06 17.95 6.56
C GLU A 89 -13.77 19.01 5.49
N HIS A 90 -14.78 19.37 4.68
CA HIS A 90 -14.75 20.49 3.73
C HIS A 90 -13.50 20.58 2.84
N ASN A 91 -12.93 19.43 2.41
CA ASN A 91 -11.68 19.34 1.64
C ASN A 91 -10.50 20.10 2.28
N GLY A 92 -10.48 20.23 3.61
CA GLY A 92 -9.49 21.05 4.33
C GLY A 92 -9.52 22.55 3.97
N LEU A 93 -10.62 23.05 3.40
CA LEU A 93 -10.74 24.39 2.78
C LEU A 93 -9.87 24.60 1.52
N CYS A 94 -9.42 23.52 0.87
CA CYS A 94 -8.73 23.60 -0.41
C CYS A 94 -9.72 23.66 -1.57
N ASP A 95 -9.41 24.50 -2.56
CA ASP A 95 -10.22 24.74 -3.75
C ASP A 95 -10.17 23.55 -4.73
N HIS A 96 -8.96 23.06 -5.02
CA HIS A 96 -8.74 21.90 -5.88
C HIS A 96 -8.39 20.63 -5.09
N ILE A 97 -7.14 20.47 -4.68
CA ILE A 97 -6.61 19.21 -4.13
C ILE A 97 -6.15 19.44 -2.69
N CYS A 98 -6.65 18.63 -1.75
CA CYS A 98 -6.15 18.58 -0.39
C CYS A 98 -5.31 17.32 -0.16
N ILE A 99 -4.11 17.48 0.40
CA ILE A 99 -3.28 16.37 0.86
C ILE A 99 -2.88 16.55 2.34
N PRO A 100 -2.68 15.44 3.09
CA PRO A 100 -2.08 15.49 4.41
C PRO A 100 -0.57 15.75 4.28
N ALA A 101 -0.05 16.75 4.99
CA ALA A 101 1.38 17.00 5.14
C ALA A 101 1.81 16.73 6.59
N TRP A 102 2.91 16.00 6.77
CA TRP A 102 3.45 15.71 8.11
C TRP A 102 4.38 16.84 8.56
N LYS A 103 3.99 17.60 9.59
CA LYS A 103 4.79 18.71 10.15
C LYS A 103 4.76 18.64 11.67
N ARG A 104 5.93 18.72 12.33
CA ARG A 104 6.05 18.71 13.81
C ARG A 104 5.26 17.58 14.49
N ASN A 105 5.31 16.37 13.93
CA ASN A 105 4.59 15.18 14.41
C ASN A 105 3.05 15.25 14.38
N VAL A 106 2.47 16.18 13.62
CA VAL A 106 1.03 16.24 13.34
C VAL A 106 0.75 16.24 11.83
N SER A 107 -0.41 15.70 11.46
CA SER A 107 -0.94 15.76 10.09
C SER A 107 -1.67 17.08 9.90
N VAL A 108 -1.23 17.90 8.95
CA VAL A 108 -1.84 19.20 8.63
C VAL A 108 -2.33 19.24 7.19
N VAL A 109 -3.30 20.12 6.90
CA VAL A 109 -3.73 20.38 5.53
C VAL A 109 -2.60 20.99 4.71
N GLN A 110 -2.44 20.52 3.47
CA GLN A 110 -1.71 21.20 2.42
C GLN A 110 -2.53 21.18 1.14
N CYS A 111 -2.86 22.37 0.63
CA CYS A 111 -3.58 22.53 -0.63
C CYS A 111 -2.62 22.50 -1.83
N LEU A 112 -3.08 21.92 -2.92
CA LEU A 112 -2.43 21.88 -4.22
C LEU A 112 -3.45 22.29 -5.30
N CYS A 113 -2.95 22.85 -6.40
CA CYS A 113 -3.76 23.21 -7.55
C CYS A 113 -3.59 22.21 -8.69
N GLN A 114 -4.63 22.06 -9.51
CA GLN A 114 -4.53 21.34 -10.79
C GLN A 114 -3.55 22.05 -11.74
N ALA A 115 -3.04 21.32 -12.73
CA ALA A 115 -2.18 21.89 -13.75
C ALA A 115 -2.88 23.06 -14.49
N GLY A 116 -2.15 24.15 -14.73
CA GLY A 116 -2.70 25.38 -15.29
C GLY A 116 -3.06 26.46 -14.26
N TYR A 117 -3.16 26.11 -12.97
CA TYR A 117 -3.49 27.04 -11.89
C TYR A 117 -2.34 27.23 -10.89
N ARG A 118 -2.29 28.38 -10.23
CA ARG A 118 -1.33 28.73 -9.19
C ARG A 118 -2.01 28.88 -7.83
N LEU A 119 -1.40 28.30 -6.81
CA LEU A 119 -1.88 28.42 -5.43
C LEU A 119 -1.77 29.87 -4.93
N SER A 120 -2.90 30.41 -4.50
CA SER A 120 -3.04 31.71 -3.85
C SER A 120 -3.06 31.55 -2.31
N ARG A 121 -3.17 32.66 -1.59
CA ARG A 121 -3.35 32.63 -0.12
C ARG A 121 -4.71 31.99 0.20
N GLY A 122 -4.76 31.21 1.28
CA GLY A 122 -6.00 30.62 1.78
C GLY A 122 -6.51 29.38 1.03
N GLY A 123 -5.71 28.74 0.17
CA GLY A 123 -6.08 27.47 -0.47
C GLY A 123 -6.78 27.58 -1.83
N GLN A 124 -7.00 28.81 -2.31
CA GLN A 124 -7.58 29.13 -3.63
C GLN A 124 -6.60 28.90 -4.77
N CYS A 125 -7.11 28.55 -5.96
CA CYS A 125 -6.35 28.35 -7.18
C CYS A 125 -6.74 29.37 -8.25
N LEU A 126 -5.75 30.11 -8.76
CA LEU A 126 -5.91 31.20 -9.74
C LEU A 126 -5.11 30.95 -11.02
#